data_AF-A0AAN4YZU8-F1
#
_entry.id   AF-A0AAN4YZU8-F1
#
_cell.length_a   1.000
_cell.length_b   1.000
_cell.length_c   1.000
_cell.angle_alpha   90.00
_cell.angle_beta   90.00
_cell.angle_gamma   90.00
#
_symmetry.space_group_name_H-M   'P 1'
#
loop_
_entity.id
_entity.type
_entity.pdbx_description
1 polymer ?
#
loop_
_entity_poly.entity_id
_entity_poly.type
_entity_poly.pdbx_seq_one_letter_code
_entity_poly.pdbx_strand_id
1 'polypeptide(L)'
;MRSIAGATVGSGGIGLSEEQRKRLTIAVELASKPQLLLFLDEPTSGLDSLAAFNIVRFLRRLADAGQAILCTIHQPSAVLFEHFDDLVLLQSGGKVVYNGELGQDSSKLISYFERNGGKKCPPHANPAEYMLEVIGAGNPDYEGQDWSEVWAKSSENKQLTEEIDSIIQSRRNKNEGDNDDDRREYAMPIGVQVVAVTKRAFVAYWRSPEYNLVCKP
;
A
#
# COMPACT_ATOMS: atom_id res chain seq x y z
N MET A 1 -13.82 11.76 18.38
CA MET A 1 -12.83 12.61 17.67
C MET A 1 -12.37 13.85 18.44
N ARG A 2 -12.97 14.26 19.57
CA ARG A 2 -12.53 15.47 20.31
C ARG A 2 -11.20 15.32 21.07
N SER A 3 -10.74 14.11 21.37
CA SER A 3 -9.57 13.87 22.22
C SER A 3 -8.22 14.16 21.55
N ILE A 4 -8.16 14.19 20.22
CA ILE A 4 -6.93 14.44 19.45
C ILE A 4 -7.00 15.72 18.60
N ALA A 5 -8.10 16.46 18.69
CA ALA A 5 -8.31 17.67 17.91
C ALA A 5 -7.30 18.75 18.32
N GLY A 6 -6.50 19.21 17.35
CA GLY A 6 -5.49 20.24 17.58
C GLY A 6 -4.17 19.72 18.15
N ALA A 7 -3.97 18.40 18.28
CA ALA A 7 -2.68 17.81 18.63
C ALA A 7 -1.62 18.13 17.57
N THR A 8 -0.38 18.34 18.00
CA THR A 8 0.77 18.56 17.13
C THR A 8 1.26 17.24 16.52
N VAL A 9 1.63 17.27 15.23
CA VAL A 9 2.26 16.15 14.53
C VAL A 9 3.78 16.36 14.62
N GLY A 10 4.47 15.58 15.47
CA GLY A 10 5.91 15.76 15.71
C GLY A 10 6.56 14.55 16.40
N SER A 11 7.89 14.49 16.43
CA SER A 11 8.67 13.41 17.07
C SER A 11 8.87 13.66 18.57
N GLY A 12 8.37 12.76 19.42
CA GLY A 12 8.72 12.69 20.84
C GLY A 12 7.60 13.09 21.81
N GLY A 13 6.99 12.09 22.46
CA GLY A 13 6.29 12.17 23.76
C GLY A 13 5.00 13.02 23.88
N ILE A 14 4.79 14.02 23.02
CA ILE A 14 3.66 14.97 23.11
C ILE A 14 3.03 15.10 21.72
N GLY A 15 1.83 14.53 21.54
CA GLY A 15 1.10 14.60 20.27
C GLY A 15 0.38 13.31 19.89
N LEU A 16 0.24 13.06 18.59
CA LEU A 16 -0.40 11.85 18.06
C LEU A 16 0.51 10.62 18.24
N SER A 17 -0.09 9.48 18.59
CA SER A 17 0.59 8.19 18.53
C SER A 17 1.03 7.85 17.09
N GLU A 18 1.94 6.91 16.92
CA GLU A 18 2.40 6.49 15.58
C GLU A 18 1.24 5.95 14.72
N GLU A 19 0.35 5.17 15.32
CA GLU A 19 -0.89 4.71 14.68
C GLU A 19 -1.77 5.89 14.26
N GLN A 20 -1.99 6.86 15.17
CA GLN A 20 -2.82 8.03 14.87
C GLN A 20 -2.20 8.91 13.77
N ARG A 21 -0.87 9.00 13.73
CA ARG A 21 -0.14 9.69 12.67
C ARG A 21 -0.32 9.00 11.32
N LYS A 22 -0.19 7.67 11.27
CA LYS A 22 -0.45 6.89 10.04
C LYS A 22 -1.89 7.07 9.55
N ARG A 23 -2.88 6.98 10.46
CA ARG A 23 -4.29 7.26 10.13
C ARG A 23 -4.50 8.69 9.63
N LEU A 24 -3.84 9.67 10.23
CA LEU A 24 -3.92 11.06 9.79
C LEU A 24 -3.34 11.24 8.38
N THR A 25 -2.18 10.64 8.10
CA THR A 25 -1.59 10.68 6.76
C THR A 25 -2.55 10.09 5.72
N ILE A 26 -3.11 8.91 5.98
CA ILE A 26 -4.09 8.29 5.08
C ILE A 26 -5.33 9.21 4.92
N ALA A 27 -5.81 9.82 6.01
CA ALA A 27 -6.95 10.73 5.94
C ALA A 27 -6.66 12.01 5.13
N VAL A 28 -5.44 12.53 5.17
CA VAL A 28 -5.02 13.66 4.33
C VAL A 28 -5.04 13.27 2.86
N GLU A 29 -4.50 12.09 2.51
CA GLU A 29 -4.56 11.57 1.15
C GLU A 29 -6.01 11.37 0.68
N LEU A 30 -6.88 10.78 1.52
CA LEU A 30 -8.29 10.59 1.19
C LEU A 30 -9.08 11.91 1.06
N ALA A 31 -8.70 12.94 1.82
CA ALA A 31 -9.34 14.26 1.73
C ALA A 31 -9.11 14.92 0.37
N SER A 32 -8.04 14.55 -0.34
CA SER A 32 -7.79 14.98 -1.72
C SER A 32 -8.75 14.35 -2.75
N LYS A 33 -9.58 13.38 -2.33
CA LYS A 33 -10.48 12.59 -3.18
C LYS A 33 -9.74 12.02 -4.41
N PRO A 34 -8.76 11.13 -4.21
CA PRO A 34 -8.07 10.50 -5.33
C PRO A 34 -9.11 9.80 -6.22
N GLN A 35 -9.15 10.16 -7.50
CA GLN A 35 -10.24 9.76 -8.40
C GLN A 35 -10.27 8.25 -8.70
N LEU A 36 -9.20 7.50 -8.45
CA LEU A 36 -9.11 6.08 -8.83
C LEU A 36 -8.34 5.19 -7.85
N LEU A 37 -7.13 5.57 -7.44
CA LEU A 37 -6.21 4.64 -6.74
C LEU A 37 -5.45 5.34 -5.62
N LEU A 38 -5.46 4.73 -4.44
CA LEU A 38 -4.67 5.15 -3.28
C LEU A 38 -3.40 4.31 -3.18
N PHE A 39 -2.23 4.96 -3.20
CA PHE A 39 -0.94 4.31 -3.02
C PHE A 39 -0.44 4.48 -1.60
N LEU A 40 0.01 3.40 -0.96
CA LEU A 40 0.55 3.41 0.40
C LEU A 40 1.86 2.64 0.46
N ASP A 41 2.92 3.31 0.92
CA ASP A 41 4.21 2.66 1.14
C ASP A 41 4.33 2.21 2.60
N GLU A 42 4.46 0.90 2.81
CA GLU A 42 4.58 0.22 4.11
C GLU A 42 3.68 0.81 5.22
N PRO A 43 2.34 0.74 5.07
CA PRO A 43 1.41 1.41 5.99
C PRO A 43 1.45 0.84 7.42
N THR A 44 1.98 -0.38 7.60
CA THR A 44 2.10 -1.08 8.88
C THR A 44 3.47 -0.94 9.54
N SER A 45 4.46 -0.35 8.86
CA SER A 45 5.82 -0.23 9.40
C SER A 45 5.87 0.69 10.63
N GLY A 46 6.57 0.23 11.67
CA GLY A 46 6.69 0.91 12.96
C GLY A 46 5.48 0.74 13.90
N LEU A 47 4.48 -0.06 13.54
CA LEU A 47 3.31 -0.30 14.39
C LEU A 47 3.42 -1.62 15.14
N ASP A 48 2.82 -1.70 16.32
CA ASP A 48 2.58 -2.98 16.99
C ASP A 48 1.55 -3.81 16.20
N SER A 49 1.45 -5.10 16.52
CA SER A 49 0.59 -6.04 15.77
C SER A 49 -0.89 -5.63 15.76
N LEU A 50 -1.38 -5.03 16.86
CA LEU A 50 -2.77 -4.62 16.98
C LEU A 50 -3.07 -3.35 16.16
N ALA A 51 -2.18 -2.37 16.21
CA ALA A 51 -2.28 -1.15 15.42
C ALA A 51 -2.14 -1.45 13.93
N ALA A 52 -1.19 -2.31 13.53
CA ALA A 52 -1.06 -2.77 12.14
C ALA A 52 -2.34 -3.43 11.64
N PHE A 53 -2.95 -4.33 12.44
CA PHE A 53 -4.23 -4.95 12.14
C PHE A 53 -5.36 -3.93 11.97
N ASN A 54 -5.45 -2.95 12.87
CA ASN A 54 -6.46 -1.90 12.76
C ASN A 54 -6.29 -1.03 11.50
N ILE A 55 -5.05 -0.75 11.09
CA ILE A 55 -4.76 -0.04 9.84
C ILE A 55 -5.23 -0.87 8.64
N VAL A 56 -4.84 -2.14 8.54
CA VAL A 56 -5.25 -3.00 7.41
C VAL A 56 -6.76 -3.18 7.37
N ARG A 57 -7.41 -3.39 8.51
CA ARG A 57 -8.88 -3.44 8.60
C ARG A 57 -9.54 -2.14 8.15
N PHE A 58 -8.93 -0.99 8.42
CA PHE A 58 -9.41 0.29 7.92
C PHE A 58 -9.26 0.39 6.40
N LEU A 59 -8.12 -0.04 5.83
CA LEU A 59 -7.90 -0.10 4.38
C LEU A 59 -8.90 -1.04 3.70
N ARG A 60 -9.16 -2.22 4.28
CA ARG A 60 -10.19 -3.16 3.81
C ARG A 60 -11.56 -2.50 3.68
N ARG A 61 -11.98 -1.75 4.71
CA ARG A 61 -13.27 -1.03 4.68
C ARG A 61 -13.33 0.06 3.62
N LEU A 62 -12.21 0.69 3.29
CA LEU A 62 -12.14 1.66 2.19
C LEU A 62 -12.25 0.94 0.85
N ALA A 63 -11.57 -0.20 0.69
CA ALA A 63 -11.68 -1.04 -0.50
C ALA A 63 -13.11 -1.54 -0.72
N ASP A 64 -13.78 -2.01 0.34
CA ASP A 64 -15.19 -2.43 0.31
C ASP A 64 -16.13 -1.27 -0.08
N ALA A 65 -15.73 -0.02 0.19
CA ALA A 65 -16.48 1.17 -0.19
C ALA A 65 -16.20 1.63 -1.64
N GLY A 66 -15.39 0.88 -2.40
CA GLY A 66 -15.09 1.13 -3.81
C GLY A 66 -13.77 1.88 -4.06
N GLN A 67 -12.96 2.13 -3.04
CA GLN A 67 -11.63 2.75 -3.22
C GLN A 67 -10.61 1.69 -3.64
N ALA A 68 -9.99 1.80 -4.82
CA ALA A 68 -8.85 0.94 -5.13
C ALA A 68 -7.64 1.37 -4.29
N ILE A 69 -6.92 0.39 -3.73
CA ILE A 69 -5.77 0.60 -2.84
C ILE A 69 -4.64 -0.30 -3.30
N LEU A 70 -3.46 0.28 -3.52
CA LEU A 70 -2.22 -0.45 -3.74
C LEU A 70 -1.26 -0.14 -2.60
N CYS A 71 -0.72 -1.16 -1.94
CA CYS A 71 0.28 -0.96 -0.91
C CYS A 71 1.41 -1.98 -0.92
N THR A 72 2.58 -1.54 -0.48
CA THR A 72 3.73 -2.41 -0.21
C THR A 72 3.68 -2.92 1.23
N ILE A 73 3.99 -4.20 1.44
CA ILE A 73 4.08 -4.81 2.77
C ILE A 73 5.37 -5.62 2.84
N HIS A 74 6.28 -5.21 3.73
CA HIS A 74 7.60 -5.84 3.83
C HIS A 74 7.55 -7.24 4.47
N GLN A 75 6.69 -7.46 5.46
CA GLN A 75 6.48 -8.77 6.11
C GLN A 75 5.05 -8.86 6.68
N PRO A 76 4.06 -9.39 5.93
CA PRO A 76 2.72 -9.53 6.45
C PRO A 76 2.65 -10.69 7.44
N SER A 77 1.97 -10.48 8.57
CA SER A 77 1.52 -11.62 9.38
C SER A 77 0.38 -12.34 8.66
N ALA A 78 0.17 -13.62 8.98
CA ALA A 78 -0.92 -14.43 8.41
C ALA A 78 -2.28 -13.71 8.46
N VAL A 79 -2.57 -13.09 9.61
CA VAL A 79 -3.82 -12.37 9.86
C VAL A 79 -3.98 -11.15 8.95
N LEU A 80 -2.89 -10.44 8.64
CA LEU A 80 -2.95 -9.31 7.72
C LEU A 80 -3.11 -9.79 6.27
N PHE A 81 -2.47 -10.92 5.94
CA PHE A 81 -2.43 -11.46 4.59
C PHE A 81 -3.82 -11.82 4.06
N GLU A 82 -4.70 -12.34 4.92
CA GLU A 82 -6.09 -12.69 4.59
C GLU A 82 -6.98 -11.50 4.23
N HIS A 83 -6.54 -10.26 4.49
CA HIS A 83 -7.32 -9.05 4.17
C HIS A 83 -7.08 -8.50 2.76
N PHE A 84 -6.11 -9.05 2.03
CA PHE A 84 -5.78 -8.64 0.66
C PHE A 84 -6.52 -9.50 -0.36
N ASP A 85 -7.01 -8.86 -1.43
CA ASP A 85 -7.67 -9.56 -2.54
C ASP A 85 -6.63 -10.18 -3.48
N ASP A 86 -5.66 -9.35 -3.90
CA ASP A 86 -4.64 -9.65 -4.88
C ASP A 86 -3.23 -9.47 -4.30
N LEU A 87 -2.28 -10.21 -4.86
CA LEU A 87 -0.86 -10.10 -4.54
C LEU A 87 -0.03 -9.96 -5.81
N VAL A 88 0.86 -8.96 -5.80
CA VAL A 88 2.01 -8.91 -6.71
C VAL A 88 3.26 -9.25 -5.91
N LEU A 89 3.83 -10.43 -6.16
CA LEU A 89 5.05 -10.89 -5.53
C LEU A 89 6.24 -10.66 -6.47
N LEU A 90 7.26 -9.97 -5.97
CA LEU A 90 8.47 -9.65 -6.69
C LEU A 90 9.66 -10.36 -6.06
N GLN A 91 10.61 -10.79 -6.90
CA GLN A 91 11.94 -11.22 -6.46
C GLN A 91 13.02 -10.19 -6.81
N SER A 92 14.24 -10.44 -6.34
CA SER A 92 15.42 -9.62 -6.62
C SER A 92 15.55 -9.28 -8.11
N GLY A 93 15.88 -8.01 -8.38
CA GLY A 93 15.89 -7.48 -9.75
C GLY A 93 14.53 -7.02 -10.27
N GLY A 94 13.50 -6.97 -9.42
CA GLY A 94 12.17 -6.44 -9.77
C GLY A 94 11.38 -7.35 -10.68
N LYS A 95 11.71 -8.64 -10.73
CA LYS A 95 11.01 -9.62 -11.57
C LYS A 95 9.77 -10.14 -10.85
N VAL A 96 8.66 -10.27 -11.59
CA VAL A 96 7.40 -10.82 -11.06
C VAL A 96 7.50 -12.32 -10.92
N VAL A 97 7.08 -12.83 -9.76
CA VAL A 97 6.98 -14.26 -9.44
C VAL A 97 5.54 -14.73 -9.39
N TYR A 98 4.64 -13.83 -8.98
CA TYR A 98 3.21 -14.09 -8.92
C TYR A 98 2.45 -12.78 -9.04
N ASN A 99 1.35 -12.77 -9.81
CA ASN A 99 0.43 -11.66 -9.86
C ASN A 99 -1.00 -12.18 -10.02
N GLY A 100 -1.79 -12.09 -8.95
CA GLY A 100 -3.21 -12.44 -9.00
C GLY A 100 -3.85 -12.59 -7.64
N GLU A 101 -5.09 -13.08 -7.67
CA GLU A 101 -5.92 -13.26 -6.48
C GLU A 101 -5.33 -14.30 -5.53
N LEU A 102 -5.28 -13.96 -4.24
CA LEU A 102 -4.88 -14.90 -3.20
C LEU A 102 -5.90 -16.04 -3.04
N GLY A 103 -7.20 -15.73 -3.21
CA GLY A 103 -8.30 -16.62 -2.91
C GLY A 103 -8.48 -16.86 -1.41
N GLN A 104 -9.54 -17.60 -1.04
CA GLN A 104 -9.80 -17.94 0.35
C GLN A 104 -8.60 -18.70 0.93
N ASP A 105 -8.11 -18.25 2.08
CA ASP A 105 -6.96 -18.81 2.81
C ASP A 105 -5.70 -18.96 1.93
N SER A 106 -5.51 -18.04 0.96
CA SER A 106 -4.38 -18.07 0.00
C SER A 106 -4.32 -19.33 -0.88
N SER A 107 -5.45 -20.02 -1.05
CA SER A 107 -5.52 -21.28 -1.80
C SER A 107 -5.05 -21.18 -3.25
N LYS A 108 -5.34 -20.08 -3.95
CA LYS A 108 -4.89 -19.89 -5.34
C LYS A 108 -3.38 -19.74 -5.41
N LEU A 109 -2.79 -18.92 -4.53
CA LEU A 109 -1.35 -18.74 -4.40
C LEU A 109 -0.64 -20.08 -4.10
N ILE A 110 -1.13 -20.82 -3.10
CA ILE A 110 -0.55 -22.11 -2.70
C ILE A 110 -0.65 -23.10 -3.88
N SER A 111 -1.81 -23.20 -4.53
CA SER A 111 -2.01 -24.11 -5.66
C SER A 111 -1.08 -23.79 -6.84
N TYR A 112 -0.80 -22.51 -7.09
CA TYR A 112 0.15 -22.08 -8.12
C TYR A 112 1.56 -22.59 -7.80
N PHE A 113 2.06 -22.37 -6.58
CA PHE A 113 3.39 -22.82 -6.21
C PHE A 113 3.49 -24.35 -6.23
N GLU A 114 2.53 -25.07 -5.67
CA GLU A 114 2.52 -26.53 -5.64
C GLU A 114 2.47 -27.14 -7.06
N ARG A 115 1.64 -26.60 -7.96
CA ARG A 115 1.52 -27.10 -9.34
C ARG A 115 2.80 -26.90 -10.16
N ASN A 116 3.54 -25.83 -9.86
CA ASN A 116 4.78 -25.50 -10.57
C ASN A 116 6.04 -26.07 -9.88
N GLY A 117 5.89 -27.08 -9.02
CA GLY A 117 7.02 -27.80 -8.41
C GLY A 117 7.56 -27.20 -7.11
N GLY A 118 6.85 -26.26 -6.51
CA GLY A 118 7.15 -25.73 -5.18
C GLY A 118 6.91 -26.76 -4.07
N LYS A 119 7.51 -26.52 -2.90
CA LYS A 119 7.28 -27.34 -1.70
C LYS A 119 5.79 -27.33 -1.34
N LYS A 120 5.26 -28.44 -0.84
CA LYS A 120 3.87 -28.50 -0.36
C LYS A 120 3.68 -27.61 0.86
N CYS A 121 2.63 -26.80 0.89
CA CYS A 121 2.35 -25.95 2.04
C CYS A 121 1.86 -26.79 3.23
N PRO A 122 2.46 -26.68 4.43
CA PRO A 122 1.93 -27.32 5.62
C PRO A 122 0.54 -26.76 5.98
N PRO A 123 -0.39 -27.57 6.55
CA PRO A 123 -1.75 -27.13 6.87
C PRO A 123 -1.87 -25.99 7.88
N HIS A 124 -0.83 -25.76 8.68
CA HIS A 124 -0.79 -24.72 9.72
C HIS A 124 0.30 -23.67 9.45
N ALA A 125 0.91 -23.68 8.25
CA ALA A 125 1.90 -22.68 7.90
C ALA A 125 1.23 -21.35 7.54
N ASN A 126 1.91 -20.26 7.86
CA ASN A 126 1.53 -18.93 7.41
C ASN A 126 1.79 -18.82 5.89
N PRO A 127 0.77 -18.59 5.05
CA PRO A 127 0.95 -18.47 3.59
C PRO A 127 1.95 -17.39 3.19
N ALA A 128 2.02 -16.30 3.95
CA ALA A 128 2.97 -15.20 3.70
C ALA A 128 4.43 -15.62 3.95
N GLU A 129 4.68 -16.47 4.94
CA GLU A 129 6.02 -17.03 5.17
C GLU A 129 6.34 -18.12 4.15
N TYR A 130 5.36 -18.99 3.86
CA TYR A 130 5.49 -20.05 2.88
C TYR A 130 5.89 -19.50 1.50
N MET A 131 5.22 -18.45 1.00
CA MET A 131 5.57 -17.89 -0.31
C MET A 131 7.01 -17.34 -0.35
N LEU A 132 7.47 -16.71 0.74
CA LEU A 132 8.83 -16.17 0.84
C LEU A 132 9.87 -17.30 0.91
N GLU A 133 9.57 -18.37 1.65
CA GLU A 133 10.44 -19.56 1.71
C GLU A 133 10.54 -20.27 0.36
N VAL A 134 9.41 -20.42 -0.35
CA VAL A 134 9.36 -21.09 -1.66
C VAL A 134 10.23 -20.37 -2.69
N ILE A 135 10.20 -19.04 -2.69
CA ILE A 135 11.01 -18.22 -3.60
C ILE A 135 12.46 -18.02 -3.12
N GLY A 136 12.83 -18.56 -1.96
CA GLY A 136 14.17 -18.40 -1.39
C GLY A 136 14.49 -16.98 -0.92
N ALA A 137 13.47 -16.18 -0.57
CA ALA A 137 13.68 -14.81 -0.13
C ALA A 137 14.59 -14.77 1.11
N GLY A 138 15.69 -14.03 1.02
CA GLY A 138 16.67 -13.90 2.10
C GLY A 138 17.70 -15.04 2.19
N ASN A 139 17.66 -16.03 1.29
CA ASN A 139 18.69 -17.07 1.20
C ASN A 139 19.64 -16.81 0.01
N PRO A 140 20.90 -16.38 0.25
CA PRO A 140 21.85 -16.12 -0.82
C PRO A 140 22.29 -17.38 -1.57
N ASP A 141 22.16 -18.56 -0.96
CA ASP A 141 22.53 -19.86 -1.52
C ASP A 141 21.30 -20.62 -2.07
N TYR A 142 20.26 -19.89 -2.49
CA TYR A 142 19.07 -20.52 -3.05
C TYR A 142 19.37 -21.17 -4.42
N GLU A 143 19.47 -22.50 -4.44
CA GLU A 143 19.64 -23.32 -5.65
C GLU A 143 18.30 -23.82 -6.24
N GLY A 144 17.20 -23.11 -6.00
CA GLY A 144 15.91 -23.45 -6.59
C GLY A 144 15.73 -22.94 -8.01
N GLN A 145 14.55 -23.19 -8.58
CA GLN A 145 14.18 -22.71 -9.91
C GLN A 145 13.99 -21.19 -9.95
N ASP A 146 14.24 -20.55 -11.10
CA ASP A 146 13.91 -19.13 -11.29
C ASP A 146 12.38 -18.98 -11.43
N TRP A 147 11.73 -18.58 -10.34
CA TRP A 147 10.29 -18.40 -10.30
C TRP A 147 9.77 -17.32 -11.24
N SER A 148 10.61 -16.36 -11.67
CA SER A 148 10.19 -15.39 -12.68
C SER A 148 10.04 -16.01 -14.07
N GLU A 149 10.86 -17.00 -14.41
CA GLU A 149 10.70 -17.74 -15.65
C GLU A 149 9.49 -18.66 -15.61
N VAL A 150 9.25 -19.27 -14.45
CA VAL A 150 8.05 -20.09 -14.20
C VAL A 150 6.79 -19.24 -14.39
N TRP A 151 6.74 -18.06 -13.77
CA TRP A 151 5.64 -17.11 -13.93
C TRP A 151 5.48 -16.70 -15.40
N ALA A 152 6.57 -16.32 -16.07
CA ALA A 152 6.51 -15.88 -17.47
C ALA A 152 5.93 -16.94 -18.42
N LYS A 153 6.20 -18.22 -18.15
CA LYS A 153 5.70 -19.37 -18.93
C LYS A 153 4.30 -19.86 -18.50
N SER A 154 3.82 -19.41 -17.35
CA SER A 154 2.55 -19.86 -16.75
C SER A 154 1.33 -19.50 -17.59
N SER A 155 0.24 -20.25 -17.39
CA SER A 155 -1.07 -19.93 -17.99
C SER A 155 -1.66 -18.65 -17.41
N GLU A 156 -1.42 -18.40 -16.12
CA GLU A 156 -1.94 -17.29 -15.34
C GLU A 156 -1.38 -15.96 -15.85
N ASN A 157 -0.08 -15.91 -16.13
CA ASN A 157 0.53 -14.71 -16.72
C ASN A 157 -0.04 -14.40 -18.12
N LYS A 158 -0.34 -15.43 -18.93
CA LYS A 158 -0.95 -15.24 -20.25
C LYS A 158 -2.37 -14.68 -20.13
N GLN A 159 -3.19 -15.28 -19.28
CA GLN A 159 -4.57 -14.83 -19.02
C GLN A 159 -4.58 -13.39 -18.49
N LEU A 160 -3.70 -13.07 -17.54
CA LEU A 160 -3.57 -11.73 -16.99
C LEU A 160 -3.14 -10.71 -18.06
N THR A 161 -2.19 -11.07 -18.92
CA THR A 161 -1.74 -10.19 -20.01
C THR A 161 -2.87 -9.92 -21.00
N GLU A 162 -3.61 -10.97 -21.39
CA GLU A 162 -4.79 -10.85 -22.26
C GLU A 162 -5.89 -9.98 -21.64
N GLU A 163 -6.14 -10.13 -20.34
CA GLU A 163 -7.09 -9.32 -19.59
C GLU A 163 -6.67 -7.84 -19.59
N ILE A 164 -5.42 -7.54 -19.24
CA ILE A 164 -4.87 -6.18 -19.25
C ILE A 164 -4.99 -5.54 -20.64
N ASP A 165 -4.63 -6.28 -21.70
CA ASP A 165 -4.73 -5.81 -23.07
C ASP A 165 -6.19 -5.49 -23.46
N SER A 166 -7.14 -6.32 -23.04
CA SER A 166 -8.57 -6.08 -23.26
C SER A 166 -9.07 -4.81 -22.53
N ILE A 167 -8.60 -4.58 -21.30
CA ILE A 167 -8.92 -3.38 -20.52
C ILE A 167 -8.35 -2.14 -21.20
N ILE A 168 -7.10 -2.20 -21.67
CA ILE A 168 -6.46 -1.08 -22.38
C ILE A 168 -7.23 -0.73 -23.66
N GLN A 169 -7.61 -1.75 -24.45
CA GLN A 169 -8.36 -1.54 -25.69
C GLN A 169 -9.75 -0.94 -25.42
N SER A 170 -10.48 -1.47 -24.42
CA SER A 170 -11.80 -0.95 -24.07
C SER A 170 -11.77 0.50 -23.60
N ARG A 171 -10.74 0.91 -22.83
CA ARG A 171 -10.56 2.30 -22.40
C ARG A 171 -10.16 3.24 -23.53
N ARG A 172 -9.29 2.80 -24.45
CA ARG A 172 -8.93 3.59 -25.64
C ARG A 172 -10.15 3.94 -26.47
N ASN A 173 -11.05 2.99 -26.70
CA ASN A 173 -12.27 3.21 -27.49
C ASN A 173 -13.29 4.12 -26.77
N LYS A 174 -13.25 4.20 -25.43
CA LYS A 174 -14.19 5.01 -24.64
C LYS A 174 -13.77 6.47 -24.52
N ASN A 175 -12.46 6.75 -24.57
CA ASN A 175 -11.89 8.10 -24.41
C ASN A 175 -11.99 8.99 -25.65
N GLU A 176 -12.53 8.53 -26.78
CA GLU A 176 -12.78 9.41 -27.95
C GLU A 176 -13.93 10.41 -27.72
N GLY A 177 -14.67 10.33 -26.60
CA GLY A 177 -15.87 11.13 -26.35
C GLY A 177 -15.90 12.03 -25.10
N ASP A 178 -14.91 11.99 -24.20
CA ASP A 178 -14.98 12.70 -22.92
C ASP A 178 -13.74 13.60 -22.72
N ASN A 179 -13.86 14.88 -23.10
CA ASN A 179 -12.83 15.91 -22.94
C ASN A 179 -13.08 16.71 -21.64
N ASP A 180 -13.13 16.05 -20.48
CA ASP A 180 -13.13 16.73 -19.18
C ASP A 180 -11.86 16.39 -18.38
N ASP A 181 -10.73 16.50 -19.07
CA ASP A 181 -9.41 16.39 -18.46
C ASP A 181 -9.07 17.74 -17.82
N ASP A 182 -9.36 17.88 -16.53
CA ASP A 182 -8.92 19.00 -15.71
C ASP A 182 -7.39 18.99 -15.61
N ARG A 183 -6.72 19.45 -16.67
CA ARG A 183 -5.26 19.46 -16.87
C ARG A 183 -4.50 20.43 -15.96
N ARG A 184 -5.12 20.88 -14.88
CA ARG A 184 -4.44 21.77 -13.93
C ARG A 184 -3.37 20.97 -13.18
N GLU A 185 -2.12 21.39 -13.34
CA GLU A 185 -0.98 20.84 -12.58
C GLU A 185 -1.20 20.96 -11.06
N TYR A 186 -1.94 21.98 -10.62
CA TYR A 186 -2.26 22.23 -9.22
C TYR A 186 -3.76 22.41 -8.99
N ALA A 187 -4.25 21.87 -7.88
CA ALA A 187 -5.65 21.98 -7.49
C ALA A 187 -6.12 23.45 -7.28
N MET A 188 -5.20 24.37 -6.95
CA MET A 188 -5.51 25.77 -6.60
C MET A 188 -4.49 26.77 -7.19
N PRO A 189 -4.88 28.04 -7.43
CA PRO A 189 -3.95 29.09 -7.87
C PRO A 189 -2.84 29.38 -6.85
N ILE A 190 -1.67 29.81 -7.34
CA ILE A 190 -0.48 30.05 -6.50
C ILE A 190 -0.72 31.03 -5.35
N GLY A 191 -1.50 32.09 -5.54
CA GLY A 191 -1.81 33.06 -4.49
C GLY A 191 -2.53 32.43 -3.29
N VAL A 192 -3.45 31.48 -3.55
CA VAL A 192 -4.16 30.75 -2.49
C VAL A 192 -3.20 29.82 -1.77
N GLN A 193 -2.32 29.14 -2.51
CA GLN A 193 -1.31 28.25 -1.93
C GLN A 193 -0.34 29.02 -1.01
N VAL A 194 0.14 30.18 -1.45
CA VAL A 194 1.04 31.04 -0.66
C VAL A 194 0.37 31.47 0.64
N VAL A 195 -0.86 32.01 0.58
CA VAL A 195 -1.60 32.42 1.79
C VAL A 195 -1.83 31.24 2.74
N ALA A 196 -2.20 30.07 2.21
CA ALA A 196 -2.43 28.87 3.01
C ALA A 196 -1.14 28.37 3.70
N VAL A 197 -0.03 28.29 2.97
CA VAL A 197 1.27 27.85 3.51
C VAL A 197 1.82 28.86 4.51
N THR A 198 1.72 30.16 4.24
CA THR A 198 2.14 31.21 5.17
C THR A 198 1.34 31.13 6.48
N LYS A 199 0.00 31.04 6.41
CA LYS A 199 -0.84 30.89 7.59
C LYS A 199 -0.47 29.63 8.38
N ARG A 200 -0.27 28.49 7.70
CA ARG A 200 0.16 27.24 8.32
C ARG A 200 1.51 27.38 9.01
N ALA A 201 2.47 28.04 8.38
CA ALA A 201 3.80 28.27 8.95
C ALA A 201 3.74 29.13 10.22
N PHE A 202 2.96 30.22 10.22
CA PHE A 202 2.76 31.04 11.42
C PHE A 202 2.09 30.28 12.56
N VAL A 203 1.09 29.44 12.26
CA VAL A 203 0.44 28.60 13.28
C VAL A 203 1.42 27.57 13.85
N ALA A 204 2.22 26.91 13.00
CA ALA A 204 3.24 25.96 13.43
C ALA A 204 4.34 26.64 14.28
N TYR A 205 4.74 27.84 13.89
CA TYR A 205 5.70 28.66 14.63
C TYR A 205 5.17 29.04 16.02
N TRP A 206 3.94 29.56 16.09
CA TRP A 206 3.32 29.96 17.37
C TRP A 206 3.13 28.79 18.34
N ARG A 207 2.88 27.59 17.83
CA ARG A 207 2.62 26.39 18.64
C ARG A 207 3.89 25.62 19.01
N SER A 208 5.07 26.03 18.54
CA SER A 208 6.36 25.42 18.87
C SER A 208 6.99 26.11 20.10
N PRO A 209 7.06 25.46 21.28
CA PRO A 209 7.57 26.10 22.50
C PRO A 209 9.09 26.36 22.44
N GLU A 210 9.85 25.48 21.78
CA GLU A 210 11.31 25.57 21.70
C GLU A 210 11.79 26.86 21.00
N TYR A 211 11.04 27.35 20.02
CA TYR A 211 11.40 28.58 19.30
C TYR A 211 11.04 29.86 20.06
N ASN A 212 10.01 29.81 20.90
CA ASN A 212 9.53 30.97 21.66
C ASN A 212 10.26 31.14 23.00
N LEU A 213 10.91 30.08 23.52
CA LEU A 213 11.54 30.07 24.84
C LEU A 213 13.07 30.01 24.81
N VAL A 214 13.71 29.83 23.64
CA VAL A 214 15.17 29.92 23.52
C VAL A 214 15.59 31.35 23.18
N CYS A 215 15.43 32.25 24.15
CA CYS A 215 16.43 33.31 24.33
C CYS A 215 17.65 32.64 24.98
N LYS A 216 18.63 32.21 24.18
CA LYS A 216 19.95 31.91 24.73
C LYS A 216 20.53 33.21 25.33
N PRO A 217 21.08 33.19 26.55
CA PRO A 217 21.88 34.30 27.07
C PRO A 217 23.15 34.51 26.23
#